data_AF-A0A4Q5QYF8-F1
#
_entry.id   AF-A0A4Q5QYF8-F1
#
_cell.length_a   1.000
_cell.length_b   1.000
_cell.length_c   1.000
_cell.angle_alpha   90.00
_cell.angle_beta   90.00
_cell.angle_gamma   90.00
#
_symmetry.space_group_name_H-M   'P 1'
#
loop_
_entity.id
_entity.type
_entity.pdbx_description
1 polymer ?
#
loop_
_entity_poly.entity_id
_entity_poly.type
_entity_poly.pdbx_seq_one_letter_code
_entity_poly.pdbx_strand_id
1 'polypeptide(L)'
;DQASAALVKDLKQRGLLDDTLVVWGGEFGRTSFCQGKLTQEEFGRDHHPGAYSIWMAGGGVKSGLIYGETDEFAHNIIKDKVHVHDFQATLLNLMGIDHEKFTYKSQGRRYRLTDVAGEVVKGILA
;
A
#
# COMPACT_ATOMS: atom_id res chain seq x y z
N ASP A 1 6.74 -11.35 11.00
CA ASP A 1 5.30 -11.66 10.89
C ASP A 1 4.63 -11.75 12.27
N GLN A 2 5.20 -12.48 13.24
CA GLN A 2 4.58 -12.71 14.56
C GLN A 2 4.21 -11.42 15.32
N ALA A 3 5.11 -10.43 15.36
CA ALA A 3 4.85 -9.15 16.04
C ALA A 3 3.71 -8.35 15.39
N SER A 4 3.66 -8.33 14.05
CA SER A 4 2.59 -7.66 13.29
C SER A 4 1.23 -8.33 13.54
N ALA A 5 1.22 -9.66 13.60
CA ALA A 5 0.01 -10.42 13.93
C ALA A 5 -0.45 -10.18 15.38
N ALA A 6 0.48 -10.09 16.33
CA ALA A 6 0.18 -9.78 17.73
C ALA A 6 -0.47 -8.39 17.87
N LEU A 7 0.08 -7.37 17.21
CA LEU A 7 -0.48 -6.01 17.21
C LEU A 7 -1.96 -6.01 16.77
N VAL A 8 -2.29 -6.65 15.65
CA VAL A 8 -3.67 -6.68 15.16
C VAL A 8 -4.60 -7.47 16.09
N LYS A 9 -4.12 -8.59 16.64
CA LYS A 9 -4.91 -9.38 17.61
C LYS A 9 -5.19 -8.57 18.88
N ASP A 10 -4.20 -7.85 19.40
CA ASP A 10 -4.34 -7.03 20.60
C ASP A 10 -5.29 -5.86 20.38
N LEU A 11 -5.19 -5.17 19.23
CA LEU A 11 -6.15 -4.12 18.84
C LEU A 11 -7.58 -4.66 18.77
N LYS A 12 -7.76 -5.84 18.15
CA LYS A 12 -9.08 -6.49 18.06
C LYS A 12 -9.62 -6.88 19.43
N GLN A 13 -8.79 -7.49 20.29
CA GLN A 13 -9.19 -7.90 21.63
C GLN A 13 -9.61 -6.72 22.49
N ARG A 14 -9.02 -5.54 22.26
CA ARG A 14 -9.35 -4.29 22.96
C ARG A 14 -10.51 -3.52 22.33
N GLY A 15 -11.12 -4.02 21.25
CA GLY A 15 -12.18 -3.33 20.52
C GLY A 15 -11.72 -2.06 19.79
N LEU A 16 -10.42 -1.92 19.52
CA LEU A 16 -9.82 -0.74 18.90
C LEU A 16 -9.60 -0.90 17.39
N LEU A 17 -9.66 -2.13 16.88
CA LEU A 17 -9.32 -2.40 15.48
C LEU A 17 -10.32 -1.76 14.50
N ASP A 18 -11.59 -1.65 14.86
CA ASP A 18 -12.61 -1.09 13.96
C ASP A 18 -12.35 0.38 13.64
N ASP A 19 -11.76 1.13 14.58
CA ASP A 19 -11.40 2.55 14.45
C ASP A 19 -9.90 2.78 14.19
N THR A 20 -9.11 1.71 14.06
CA THR A 20 -7.66 1.79 13.82
C THR A 20 -7.30 1.14 12.49
N LEU A 21 -6.82 1.95 11.54
CA LEU A 21 -6.22 1.42 10.33
C LEU A 21 -4.76 1.04 10.57
N VAL A 22 -4.44 -0.25 10.47
CA VAL A 22 -3.07 -0.77 10.47
C VAL A 22 -2.61 -0.94 9.04
N VAL A 23 -1.48 -0.34 8.68
CA VAL A 23 -0.83 -0.47 7.37
C VAL A 23 0.56 -1.06 7.57
N TRP A 24 0.86 -2.16 6.88
CA TRP A 24 2.20 -2.75 6.86
C TRP A 24 2.66 -2.94 5.42
N GLY A 25 3.81 -2.36 5.09
CA GLY A 25 4.36 -2.44 3.74
C GLY A 25 5.74 -1.83 3.67
N GLY A 26 6.34 -1.92 2.49
CA GLY A 26 7.56 -1.20 2.13
C GLY A 26 7.30 -0.22 0.99
N GLU A 27 8.35 0.45 0.57
CA GLU A 27 8.33 1.45 -0.51
C GLU A 27 8.64 0.82 -1.88
N PHE A 28 9.20 -0.39 -1.89
CA PHE A 28 9.62 -1.13 -3.06
C PHE A 28 9.54 -2.64 -2.80
N GLY A 29 9.34 -3.38 -3.88
CA GLY A 29 9.36 -4.82 -3.90
C GLY A 29 10.77 -5.34 -4.15
N ARG A 30 10.83 -6.63 -4.47
CA ARG A 30 12.07 -7.32 -4.80
C ARG A 30 11.83 -8.20 -6.02
N THR A 31 12.75 -8.18 -6.97
CA THR A 31 12.65 -9.04 -8.15
C THR A 31 12.95 -10.50 -7.77
N SER A 32 12.72 -11.42 -8.69
CA SER A 32 13.25 -12.78 -8.66
C SER A 32 14.70 -12.87 -9.15
N PHE A 33 15.30 -11.75 -9.57
CA PHE A 33 16.64 -11.67 -10.13
C PHE A 33 17.67 -11.22 -9.09
N CYS A 34 18.92 -11.64 -9.29
CA CYS A 34 20.02 -11.29 -8.40
C CYS A 34 20.49 -9.85 -8.64
N GLN A 35 20.79 -9.13 -7.56
CA GLN A 35 21.56 -7.90 -7.60
C GLN A 35 23.04 -8.28 -7.65
N GLY A 36 23.67 -8.23 -8.83
CA GLY A 36 25.08 -8.59 -9.01
C GLY A 36 25.29 -10.02 -9.53
N LYS A 37 26.41 -10.65 -9.13
CA LYS A 37 26.75 -12.02 -9.57
C LYS A 37 25.93 -13.04 -8.79
N LEU A 38 25.40 -14.04 -9.47
CA LEU A 38 24.71 -15.17 -8.83
C LEU A 38 25.75 -16.20 -8.36
N THR A 39 26.12 -16.17 -7.08
CA THR A 39 26.97 -17.19 -6.44
C THR A 39 26.25 -17.87 -5.28
N GLN A 40 26.84 -18.90 -4.68
CA GLN A 40 26.25 -19.55 -3.49
C GLN A 40 26.26 -18.62 -2.27
N GLU A 41 27.21 -17.68 -2.21
CA GLU A 41 27.38 -16.75 -1.11
C GLU A 41 26.70 -15.41 -1.36
N GLU A 42 26.55 -15.00 -2.63
CA GLU A 42 25.98 -13.73 -3.06
C GLU A 42 24.81 -14.00 -4.03
N PHE A 43 23.58 -13.99 -3.51
CA PHE A 43 22.36 -14.22 -4.30
C PHE A 43 21.20 -13.28 -3.90
N GLY A 44 21.53 -12.09 -3.39
CA GLY A 44 20.55 -11.10 -2.95
C GLY A 44 19.63 -10.64 -4.09
N ARG A 45 18.35 -10.40 -3.81
CA ARG A 45 17.36 -9.97 -4.82
C ARG A 45 17.42 -8.47 -5.08
N ASP A 46 17.32 -8.07 -6.34
CA ASP A 46 17.33 -6.65 -6.72
C ASP A 46 16.07 -5.89 -6.28
N HIS A 47 16.15 -4.56 -6.26
CA HIS A 47 15.03 -3.68 -5.93
C HIS A 47 14.00 -3.67 -7.05
N HIS A 48 12.72 -3.65 -6.68
CA HIS A 48 11.64 -3.61 -7.66
C HIS A 48 10.60 -2.54 -7.33
N PRO A 49 10.76 -1.29 -7.82
CA PRO A 49 9.78 -0.24 -7.60
C PRO A 49 8.48 -0.45 -8.41
N GLY A 50 8.49 -1.35 -9.40
CA GLY A 50 7.35 -1.55 -10.31
C GLY A 50 6.20 -2.38 -9.74
N ALA A 51 6.49 -3.28 -8.80
CA ALA A 51 5.49 -4.14 -8.18
C ALA A 51 5.88 -4.50 -6.74
N TYR A 52 4.97 -4.23 -5.81
CA TYR A 52 5.11 -4.57 -4.40
C TYR A 52 3.75 -4.67 -3.73
N SER A 53 3.74 -5.23 -2.52
CA SER A 53 2.50 -5.47 -1.77
C SER A 53 2.50 -4.69 -0.46
N ILE A 54 1.31 -4.22 -0.10
CA ILE A 54 0.98 -3.64 1.19
C ILE A 54 -0.15 -4.48 1.77
N TRP A 55 -0.11 -4.76 3.07
CA TRP A 55 -1.23 -5.35 3.79
C TRP A 55 -1.83 -4.32 4.74
N MET A 56 -3.16 -4.40 4.90
CA MET A 56 -3.93 -3.53 5.78
C MET A 56 -4.91 -4.33 6.63
N ALA A 57 -5.26 -3.80 7.79
CA ALA A 57 -6.27 -4.34 8.68
C ALA A 57 -6.97 -3.24 9.48
N GLY A 58 -8.26 -3.42 9.77
CA GLY A 58 -9.05 -2.49 10.58
C GLY A 58 -9.40 -1.18 9.85
N GLY A 59 -10.02 -0.24 10.57
CA GLY A 59 -10.27 1.11 10.08
C GLY A 59 -11.03 1.19 8.76
N GLY A 60 -12.03 0.33 8.54
CA GLY A 60 -12.93 0.39 7.38
C GLY A 60 -12.46 -0.30 6.09
N VAL A 61 -11.39 -1.11 6.12
CA VAL A 61 -10.98 -1.94 4.96
C VAL A 61 -11.68 -3.31 4.95
N LYS A 62 -11.95 -3.86 3.76
CA LYS A 62 -12.49 -5.22 3.60
C LYS A 62 -11.51 -6.26 4.14
N SER A 63 -11.99 -7.09 5.05
CA SER A 63 -11.22 -8.22 5.57
C SER A 63 -11.18 -9.39 4.57
N GLY A 64 -10.09 -10.16 4.57
CA GLY A 64 -9.95 -11.38 3.76
C GLY A 64 -9.82 -11.13 2.25
N LEU A 65 -9.53 -9.89 1.82
CA LEU A 65 -9.41 -9.51 0.42
C LEU A 65 -7.94 -9.48 -0.03
N ILE A 66 -7.69 -10.02 -1.22
CA ILE A 66 -6.49 -9.74 -2.02
C ILE A 66 -6.94 -8.85 -3.18
N TYR A 67 -6.28 -7.70 -3.36
CA TYR A 67 -6.60 -6.74 -4.40
C TYR A 67 -5.34 -6.43 -5.22
N GLY A 68 -5.42 -6.62 -6.54
CA GLY A 68 -4.26 -6.61 -7.42
C GLY A 68 -3.72 -8.01 -7.68
N GLU A 69 -3.08 -8.18 -8.84
CA GLU A 69 -2.42 -9.42 -9.25
C GLU A 69 -1.17 -9.10 -10.04
N THR A 70 -0.09 -9.85 -9.79
CA THR A 70 1.13 -9.80 -10.61
C THR A 70 1.20 -10.97 -11.57
N ASP A 71 2.04 -10.86 -12.59
CA ASP A 71 2.44 -11.99 -13.40
C ASP A 71 3.13 -13.08 -12.56
N GLU A 72 3.34 -14.25 -13.17
CA GLU A 72 3.94 -15.44 -12.56
C GLU A 72 5.36 -15.20 -12.03
N PHE A 73 6.04 -14.14 -12.48
CA PHE A 73 7.38 -13.76 -12.04
C PHE A 73 7.37 -12.65 -10.98
N ALA A 74 6.19 -12.19 -10.55
CA ALA A 74 6.00 -11.04 -9.69
C ALA A 74 6.67 -9.75 -10.23
N HIS A 75 6.78 -9.64 -11.56
CA HIS A 75 7.48 -8.52 -12.20
C HIS A 75 6.51 -7.42 -12.62
N ASN A 76 5.41 -7.74 -13.28
CA ASN A 76 4.42 -6.76 -13.71
C ASN A 76 3.10 -6.97 -12.97
N ILE A 77 2.39 -5.87 -12.74
CA ILE A 77 1.01 -5.91 -12.23
C ILE A 77 0.08 -6.11 -13.43
N ILE A 78 -0.66 -7.22 -13.45
CA ILE A 78 -1.51 -7.62 -14.58
C ILE A 78 -3.00 -7.37 -14.34
N LYS A 79 -3.41 -7.11 -13.09
CA LYS A 79 -4.80 -6.85 -12.73
C LYS A 79 -4.91 -5.90 -11.54
N ASP A 80 -5.95 -5.08 -11.52
CA ASP A 80 -6.35 -4.21 -10.40
C ASP A 80 -5.18 -3.44 -9.78
N LYS A 81 -4.37 -2.81 -10.64
CA LYS A 81 -3.21 -2.01 -10.24
C LYS A 81 -3.64 -0.84 -9.36
N VAL A 82 -2.91 -0.64 -8.27
CA VAL A 82 -3.07 0.52 -7.38
C VAL A 82 -1.84 1.41 -7.51
N HIS A 83 -2.02 2.67 -7.91
CA HIS A 83 -0.93 3.64 -7.88
C HIS A 83 -0.74 4.19 -6.46
N VAL A 84 0.46 4.69 -6.14
CA VAL A 84 0.74 5.28 -4.81
C VAL A 84 -0.18 6.46 -4.48
N HIS A 85 -0.56 7.25 -5.48
CA HIS A 85 -1.53 8.34 -5.30
C HIS A 85 -2.92 7.82 -4.95
N ASP A 86 -3.38 6.74 -5.58
CA ASP A 86 -4.67 6.10 -5.31
C ASP A 86 -4.68 5.49 -3.91
N PHE A 87 -3.58 4.85 -3.53
CA PHE A 87 -3.39 4.31 -2.19
C PHE A 87 -3.49 5.42 -1.12
N GLN A 88 -2.73 6.51 -1.28
CA GLN A 88 -2.76 7.63 -0.35
C GLN A 88 -4.12 8.34 -0.32
N ALA A 89 -4.78 8.51 -1.47
CA ALA A 89 -6.14 9.03 -1.56
C ALA A 89 -7.12 8.16 -0.76
N THR A 90 -6.95 6.83 -0.84
CA THR A 90 -7.78 5.88 -0.11
C THR A 90 -7.55 5.92 1.39
N LEU A 91 -6.29 6.05 1.84
CA LEU A 91 -5.98 6.24 3.26
C LEU A 91 -6.62 7.51 3.82
N LEU A 92 -6.53 8.63 3.08
CA LEU A 92 -7.17 9.89 3.45
C LEU A 92 -8.70 9.73 3.54
N ASN A 93 -9.31 9.06 2.57
CA ASN A 93 -10.74 8.76 2.59
C ASN A 93 -11.15 7.95 3.84
N LEU A 94 -10.37 6.92 4.22
CA LEU A 94 -10.61 6.14 5.44
C LEU A 94 -10.49 6.97 6.72
N MET A 95 -9.68 8.03 6.69
CA MET A 95 -9.58 9.02 7.77
C MET A 95 -10.66 10.11 7.72
N GLY A 96 -11.63 10.01 6.81
CA GLY A 96 -12.69 11.01 6.62
C GLY A 96 -12.21 12.30 5.93
N ILE A 97 -11.05 12.26 5.28
CA ILE A 97 -10.45 13.39 4.59
C ILE A 97 -10.65 13.23 3.08
N ASP A 98 -11.33 14.19 2.48
CA ASP A 98 -11.39 14.34 1.03
C ASP A 98 -10.04 14.88 0.52
N HIS A 99 -9.27 14.02 -0.15
CA HIS A 99 -7.91 14.34 -0.62
C HIS A 99 -7.86 15.44 -1.70
N GLU A 100 -8.99 15.75 -2.34
CA GLU A 100 -9.08 16.81 -3.34
C GLU A 100 -9.31 18.18 -2.70
N LYS A 101 -9.84 18.19 -1.48
CA LYS A 101 -9.92 19.39 -0.65
C LYS A 101 -8.51 19.74 -0.14
N PHE A 102 -8.31 20.98 0.28
CA PHE A 102 -6.99 21.51 0.73
C PHE A 102 -5.95 21.72 -0.37
N THR A 103 -6.41 22.07 -1.58
CA THR A 103 -5.50 22.51 -2.65
C THR A 103 -5.03 23.94 -2.42
N TYR A 104 -3.71 24.18 -2.44
CA TYR A 104 -3.13 25.53 -2.36
C TYR A 104 -2.20 25.82 -3.54
N LYS A 105 -2.02 27.10 -3.90
CA LYS A 105 -1.14 27.52 -4.99
C LYS A 105 0.20 27.99 -4.43
N SER A 106 1.29 27.42 -4.91
CA SER A 106 2.66 27.84 -4.61
C SER A 106 3.50 27.76 -5.88
N GLN A 107 4.36 28.76 -6.14
CA GLN A 107 5.26 28.79 -7.31
C GLN A 107 4.58 28.45 -8.66
N GLY A 108 3.32 28.86 -8.84
CA GLY A 108 2.56 28.59 -10.07
C GLY A 108 1.89 27.21 -10.15
N ARG A 109 2.17 26.30 -9.23
CA ARG A 109 1.58 24.95 -9.16
C ARG A 109 0.51 24.85 -8.07
N ARG A 110 -0.53 24.05 -8.33
CA ARG A 110 -1.53 23.64 -7.32
C ARG A 110 -1.03 22.36 -6.64
N TYR A 111 -0.87 22.42 -5.32
CA TYR A 111 -0.45 21.30 -4.49
C TYR A 111 -1.63 20.81 -3.64
N ARG A 112 -1.75 19.49 -3.50
CA ARG A 112 -2.61 18.80 -2.53
C ARG A 112 -1.86 17.57 -1.99
N LEU A 113 -2.38 16.91 -0.95
CA LEU A 113 -1.69 15.82 -0.24
C LEU A 113 -1.32 14.62 -1.14
N THR A 114 -2.05 14.43 -2.24
CA THR A 114 -1.89 13.36 -3.23
C THR A 114 -1.34 13.89 -4.57
N ASP A 115 -0.78 15.10 -4.57
CA ASP A 115 -0.37 15.84 -5.76
C ASP A 115 -1.53 15.98 -6.77
N VAL A 116 -1.30 16.13 -8.07
CA VAL A 116 -2.36 16.33 -9.09
C VAL A 116 -3.10 15.04 -9.50
N ALA A 117 -3.03 13.97 -8.72
CA ALA A 117 -3.55 12.65 -9.08
C ALA A 117 -4.19 11.92 -7.88
N GLY A 118 -4.57 10.66 -8.08
CA GLY A 118 -5.15 9.79 -7.07
C GLY A 118 -6.66 9.63 -7.23
N GLU A 119 -7.11 8.38 -7.20
CA GLU A 119 -8.53 7.99 -7.12
C GLU A 119 -8.73 7.06 -5.93
N VAL A 120 -9.86 7.19 -5.23
CA VAL A 120 -10.16 6.30 -4.11
C VAL A 120 -10.42 4.88 -4.62
N VAL A 121 -9.65 3.91 -4.12
CA VAL A 121 -9.76 2.49 -4.47
C VAL A 121 -10.96 1.88 -3.76
N LYS A 122 -12.15 2.05 -4.33
CA LYS A 122 -13.41 1.57 -3.73
C LYS A 122 -13.45 0.05 -3.51
N GLY A 123 -12.69 -0.71 -4.30
CA GLY A 123 -12.64 -2.18 -4.22
C GLY A 123 -12.22 -2.70 -2.85
N ILE A 124 -11.40 -1.94 -2.10
CA ILE A 124 -10.83 -2.35 -0.81
C ILE A 124 -11.58 -1.84 0.42
N LEU A 125 -12.57 -0.95 0.24
CA LEU A 125 -13.38 -0.39 1.33
C LEU A 125 -14.50 -1.34 1.74
N ALA A 126 -14.77 -1.45 3.06
CA ALA A 126 -15.81 -2.31 3.65
C ALA A 126 -17.23 -1.94 3.22
#